data_AF-A0A0K8QZX3-F1
#
_entry.id   AF-A0A0K8QZX3-F1
#
_cell.length_a   1.000
_cell.length_b   1.000
_cell.length_c   1.000
_cell.angle_alpha   90.00
_cell.angle_beta   90.00
_cell.angle_gamma   90.00
#
_symmetry.space_group_name_H-M   'P 1'
#
loop_
_entity.id
_entity.type
_entity.pdbx_description
1 polymer ?
#
loop_
_entity_poly.entity_id
_entity_poly.type
_entity_poly.pdbx_seq_one_letter_code
_entity_poly.pdbx_strand_id
1 'polypeptide(L)'
;MKANIAKTLLQKFFEAETSLEEEKMLREYFNQGEVDPELLPYREFFADTESQFKTKGEDQIEEKVMDHILENESKNRGRYRQLWLTVSGIAASLVIAVSSMLYYQSQQGYQDTFTNPDEAYAYAEQTLAFVSQKYNQGLASLEPLKKVNQSVQPLENGLQTLNKGLNQIPSNLIKGNDSQE
;
A
#
# COMPACT_ATOMS: atom_id res chain seq x y z
N MET A 1 6.84 -50.92 -26.43
CA MET A 1 5.49 -50.31 -26.62
C MET A 1 5.36 -49.84 -28.07
N LYS A 2 4.16 -49.79 -28.68
CA LYS A 2 3.99 -49.23 -30.05
C LYS A 2 4.06 -47.69 -30.00
N ALA A 3 4.70 -47.05 -30.98
CA ALA A 3 4.91 -45.59 -31.02
C ALA A 3 3.62 -44.76 -30.87
N ASN A 4 2.52 -45.18 -31.49
CA ASN A 4 1.22 -44.51 -31.37
C ASN A 4 0.68 -44.47 -29.92
N ILE A 5 0.93 -45.54 -29.15
CA ILE A 5 0.47 -45.63 -27.75
C ILE A 5 1.34 -44.72 -26.87
N ALA A 6 2.64 -44.66 -27.13
CA ALA A 6 3.55 -43.76 -26.44
C ALA A 6 3.18 -42.28 -26.66
N LYS A 7 2.76 -41.91 -27.87
CA LYS A 7 2.29 -40.55 -28.19
C LYS A 7 1.04 -40.17 -27.39
N THR A 8 0.06 -41.07 -27.29
CA THR A 8 -1.14 -40.85 -26.47
C THR A 8 -0.80 -40.73 -24.99
N LEU A 9 0.08 -41.58 -24.47
CA LEU A 9 0.51 -41.51 -23.07
C LEU A 9 1.31 -40.25 -22.76
N LEU A 10 2.15 -39.80 -23.69
CA LEU A 10 2.90 -38.55 -23.56
C LEU A 10 1.96 -37.34 -23.50
N GLN A 11 0.90 -37.32 -24.32
CA GLN A 11 -0.11 -36.26 -24.26
C GLN A 11 -0.80 -36.22 -22.89
N LYS A 12 -1.25 -37.39 -22.40
CA LYS A 12 -1.84 -37.49 -21.06
C LYS A 12 -0.89 -37.06 -19.94
N PHE A 13 0.40 -37.35 -20.08
CA PHE A 13 1.41 -36.94 -19.12
C PHE A 13 1.50 -35.42 -19.03
N PHE A 14 1.48 -34.72 -20.17
CA PHE A 14 1.44 -33.26 -20.20
C PHE A 14 0.11 -32.67 -19.68
N GLU A 15 -0.99 -33.41 -19.82
CA GLU A 15 -2.30 -33.06 -19.24
C GLU A 15 -2.43 -33.42 -17.75
N ALA A 16 -1.40 -34.04 -17.16
CA ALA A 16 -1.41 -34.55 -15.78
C ALA A 16 -2.51 -35.59 -15.51
N GLU A 17 -2.88 -36.37 -16.52
CA GLU A 17 -3.90 -37.42 -16.45
C GLU A 17 -3.32 -38.85 -16.38
N THR A 18 -2.00 -38.99 -16.28
CA THR A 18 -1.34 -40.30 -16.19
C THR A 18 -1.38 -40.89 -14.79
N SER A 19 -1.53 -42.21 -14.72
CA SER A 19 -1.29 -42.99 -13.52
C SER A 19 0.20 -43.36 -13.34
N LEU A 20 0.58 -43.76 -12.12
CA LEU A 20 1.96 -44.21 -11.81
C LEU A 20 2.42 -45.38 -12.69
N GLU A 21 1.51 -46.28 -13.05
CA GLU A 21 1.81 -47.42 -13.92
C GLU A 21 2.06 -46.98 -15.37
N GLU A 22 1.26 -46.03 -15.88
CA GLU A 22 1.41 -45.43 -17.20
C GLU A 22 2.72 -44.64 -17.33
N GLU A 23 3.09 -43.88 -16.31
CA GLU A 23 4.37 -43.19 -16.26
C GLU A 23 5.56 -44.15 -16.27
N LYS A 24 5.45 -45.27 -15.54
CA LYS A 24 6.49 -46.31 -15.55
C LYS A 24 6.66 -46.90 -16.95
N MET A 25 5.55 -47.19 -17.64
CA MET A 25 5.59 -47.67 -19.02
C MET A 25 6.18 -46.64 -20.00
N LEU A 26 5.89 -45.34 -19.80
CA LEU A 26 6.45 -44.25 -20.58
C LEU A 26 7.97 -44.14 -20.37
N ARG A 27 8.44 -44.25 -19.12
CA ARG A 27 9.87 -44.30 -18.76
C ARG A 27 10.58 -45.51 -19.38
N GLU A 28 9.98 -46.69 -19.32
CA GLU A 28 10.56 -47.90 -19.94
C GLU A 28 10.67 -47.75 -21.46
N TYR A 29 9.69 -47.13 -22.11
CA TYR A 29 9.73 -46.86 -23.54
C TYR A 29 10.87 -45.92 -23.96
N PHE A 30 11.09 -44.82 -23.23
CA PHE A 30 12.17 -43.86 -23.55
C PHE A 30 13.57 -44.34 -23.16
N ASN A 31 13.67 -45.33 -22.28
CA ASN A 31 14.95 -45.98 -21.92
C ASN A 31 15.30 -47.16 -22.84
N GLN A 32 14.35 -47.67 -23.63
CA GLN A 32 14.64 -48.64 -24.69
C GLN A 32 15.29 -47.91 -25.86
N GLY A 33 16.46 -48.37 -26.33
CA GLY A 33 17.29 -47.67 -27.32
C GLY A 33 16.65 -47.43 -28.71
N GLU A 34 15.45 -47.96 -28.98
CA GLU A 34 14.67 -47.72 -30.19
C GLU A 34 13.46 -46.81 -29.89
N VAL A 35 13.67 -45.49 -29.96
CA VAL A 35 12.60 -44.49 -29.83
C VAL A 35 12.28 -43.91 -31.21
N ASP A 36 10.99 -43.75 -31.51
CA ASP A 36 10.50 -43.12 -32.74
C ASP A 36 11.15 -41.72 -32.96
N PRO A 37 11.59 -41.38 -34.19
CA PRO A 37 12.17 -40.07 -34.51
C PRO A 37 11.35 -38.87 -34.04
N GLU A 38 10.02 -38.93 -34.06
CA GLU A 38 9.15 -37.84 -33.58
C GLU A 38 9.21 -37.64 -32.06
N LEU A 39 9.56 -38.70 -31.32
CA LEU A 39 9.54 -38.73 -29.85
C LEU A 39 10.94 -38.53 -29.25
N LEU A 40 12.00 -38.57 -30.07
CA LEU A 40 13.39 -38.32 -29.64
C LEU A 40 13.59 -37.05 -28.79
N PRO A 41 12.96 -35.90 -29.09
CA PRO A 41 13.13 -34.69 -28.28
C PRO A 41 12.68 -34.85 -26.82
N TYR A 42 11.74 -35.77 -26.56
CA TYR A 42 11.18 -35.97 -25.23
C TYR A 42 11.95 -37.00 -24.41
N ARG A 43 12.95 -37.67 -25.00
CA ARG A 43 13.72 -38.72 -24.32
C ARG A 43 14.41 -38.21 -23.06
N GLU A 44 14.92 -36.98 -23.07
CA GLU A 44 15.63 -36.39 -21.93
C GLU A 44 14.73 -36.18 -20.69
N PHE A 45 13.41 -36.01 -20.88
CA PHE A 45 12.46 -35.89 -19.75
C PHE A 45 12.36 -37.18 -18.93
N PHE A 46 12.62 -38.32 -19.56
CA PHE A 46 12.46 -39.66 -18.97
C PHE A 46 13.79 -40.42 -18.83
N ALA A 47 14.89 -39.84 -19.32
CA ALA A 47 16.22 -40.40 -19.21
C ALA A 47 16.69 -40.33 -17.75
N ASP A 48 16.98 -41.50 -17.18
CA ASP A 48 17.57 -41.70 -15.84
C ASP A 48 16.90 -40.92 -14.68
N THR A 49 15.57 -40.99 -14.60
CA THR A 49 14.83 -40.51 -13.42
C THR A 49 14.93 -41.48 -12.24
N GLU A 50 15.26 -42.76 -12.42
CA GLU A 50 15.39 -43.66 -11.28
C GLU A 50 16.53 -43.30 -10.33
N SER A 51 17.67 -42.82 -10.84
CA SER A 51 18.82 -42.45 -10.00
C SER A 51 18.57 -41.16 -9.22
N GLN A 52 17.77 -40.24 -9.76
CA GLN A 52 17.48 -38.93 -9.16
C GLN A 52 16.32 -38.97 -8.15
N PHE A 53 15.32 -39.82 -8.38
CA PHE A 53 14.16 -39.95 -7.49
C PHE A 53 14.36 -41.02 -6.40
N LYS A 54 15.38 -41.90 -6.50
CA LYS A 54 15.81 -42.79 -5.40
C LYS A 54 16.65 -42.06 -4.34
N THR A 55 16.37 -40.78 -4.09
CA THR A 55 16.97 -40.10 -2.94
C THR A 55 16.26 -40.62 -1.68
N LYS A 56 16.85 -41.65 -1.05
CA LYS A 56 16.53 -42.09 0.32
C LYS A 56 16.56 -40.88 1.26
N GLY A 57 15.43 -40.23 1.47
CA GLY A 57 15.36 -39.07 2.36
C GLY A 57 13.96 -38.51 2.60
N GLU A 58 12.91 -39.10 2.02
CA GLU A 58 11.55 -38.56 2.09
C GLU A 58 10.95 -38.60 3.50
N ASP A 59 11.36 -39.54 4.36
CA ASP A 59 10.77 -39.68 5.71
C ASP A 59 11.12 -38.54 6.68
N GLN A 60 12.19 -37.77 6.43
CA GLN A 60 12.67 -36.73 7.36
C GLN A 60 12.56 -35.30 6.84
N ILE A 61 12.28 -35.11 5.54
CA ILE A 61 12.13 -33.77 4.96
C ILE A 61 10.85 -33.13 5.50
N GLU A 62 9.77 -33.88 5.58
CA GLU A 62 8.49 -33.38 6.08
C GLU A 62 8.60 -32.94 7.56
N GLU A 63 9.20 -33.79 8.41
CA GLU A 63 9.44 -33.47 9.82
C GLU A 63 10.32 -32.22 9.98
N LYS A 64 11.43 -32.14 9.22
CA LYS A 64 12.34 -31.00 9.28
C LYS A 64 11.72 -29.70 8.78
N VAL A 65 10.84 -29.77 7.77
CA VAL A 65 10.10 -28.61 7.27
C VAL A 65 9.05 -28.17 8.29
N MET A 66 8.32 -29.12 8.89
CA MET A 66 7.33 -28.85 9.93
C MET A 66 7.98 -28.20 11.17
N ASP A 67 9.10 -28.73 11.63
CA ASP A 67 9.86 -28.16 12.74
C ASP A 67 10.32 -26.73 12.45
N HIS A 68 10.78 -26.46 11.23
CA HIS A 68 11.18 -25.12 10.81
C HIS A 68 10.02 -24.12 10.74
N ILE A 69 8.82 -24.59 10.40
CA ILE A 69 7.60 -23.77 10.38
C ILE A 69 7.17 -23.44 11.82
N LEU A 70 7.11 -24.44 12.70
CA LEU A 70 6.68 -24.28 14.09
C LEU A 70 7.68 -23.45 14.92
N GLU A 71 8.98 -23.62 14.71
CA GLU A 71 10.00 -22.79 15.40
C GLU A 71 9.86 -21.31 15.02
N ASN A 72 9.58 -21.01 13.74
CA ASN A 72 9.50 -19.62 13.28
C ASN A 72 8.23 -18.90 13.77
N GLU A 73 7.11 -19.62 13.94
CA GLU A 73 5.83 -19.02 14.33
C GLU A 73 5.87 -18.53 15.79
N SER A 74 6.53 -19.28 16.66
CA SER A 74 6.64 -18.97 18.09
C SER A 74 7.60 -17.80 18.38
N LYS A 75 8.67 -17.66 17.60
CA LYS A 75 9.77 -16.69 17.84
C LYS A 75 9.35 -15.23 17.65
N ASN A 76 8.38 -14.98 16.76
CA ASN A 76 7.92 -13.62 16.46
C ASN A 76 6.89 -13.07 17.47
N ARG A 77 6.05 -13.92 18.08
CA ARG A 77 5.03 -13.46 19.05
C ARG A 77 5.64 -12.89 20.33
N GLY A 78 6.72 -13.51 20.84
CA GLY A 78 7.38 -13.08 22.08
C GLY A 78 8.02 -11.69 21.97
N ARG A 79 8.68 -11.41 20.84
CA ARG A 79 9.34 -10.13 20.58
C ARG A 79 8.35 -8.99 20.43
N TYR A 80 7.26 -9.21 19.69
CA TYR A 80 6.24 -8.18 19.50
C TYR A 80 5.56 -7.80 20.82
N ARG A 81 5.25 -8.79 21.66
CA ARG A 81 4.69 -8.55 22.99
C ARG A 81 5.66 -7.80 23.90
N GLN A 82 6.95 -8.15 23.89
CA GLN A 82 7.97 -7.42 24.67
C GLN A 82 8.11 -5.97 24.18
N LEU A 83 8.15 -5.74 22.86
CA LEU A 83 8.19 -4.40 22.28
C LEU A 83 6.97 -3.56 22.66
N TRP A 84 5.77 -4.13 22.62
CA TRP A 84 4.56 -3.42 23.04
C TRP A 84 4.59 -3.06 24.52
N LEU A 85 5.07 -3.96 25.38
CA LEU A 85 5.20 -3.70 26.81
C LEU A 85 6.25 -2.62 27.10
N THR A 86 7.40 -2.63 26.43
CA THR A 86 8.45 -1.61 26.63
C THR A 86 8.03 -0.24 26.11
N VAL A 87 7.44 -0.18 24.91
CA VAL A 87 6.96 1.07 24.32
C VAL A 87 5.82 1.67 25.15
N SER A 88 4.88 0.84 25.62
CA SER A 88 3.81 1.27 26.53
C SER A 88 4.36 1.82 27.85
N GLY A 89 5.36 1.16 28.44
CA GLY A 89 6.02 1.65 29.65
C GLY A 89 6.70 3.01 29.47
N ILE A 90 7.40 3.21 28.34
CA ILE A 90 8.04 4.50 28.00
C ILE A 90 6.98 5.58 27.77
N ALA A 91 5.91 5.28 27.03
CA ALA A 91 4.84 6.24 26.80
C ALA A 91 4.16 6.65 28.11
N ALA A 92 3.86 5.70 29.00
CA ALA A 92 3.28 5.96 30.31
C ALA A 92 4.17 6.85 31.17
N SER A 93 5.49 6.60 31.19
CA SER A 93 6.42 7.43 31.97
C SER A 93 6.52 8.85 31.45
N LEU A 94 6.50 9.04 30.12
CA LEU A 94 6.47 10.37 29.50
C LEU A 94 5.17 11.12 29.83
N VAL A 95 4.02 10.45 29.75
CA VAL A 95 2.72 11.05 30.10
C VAL A 95 2.72 11.50 31.55
N ILE A 96 3.22 10.67 32.48
CA ILE A 96 3.32 11.04 33.90
C ILE A 96 4.27 12.24 34.06
N ALA A 97 5.45 12.22 33.44
CA ALA A 97 6.42 13.31 33.56
C ALA A 97 5.88 14.65 33.04
N VAL A 98 5.27 14.65 31.84
CA VAL A 98 4.66 15.85 31.25
C VAL A 98 3.47 16.33 32.08
N SER A 99 2.61 15.42 32.53
CA SER A 99 1.46 15.77 33.38
C SER A 99 1.91 16.38 34.70
N SER A 100 2.93 15.82 35.35
CA SER A 100 3.50 16.37 36.57
C SER A 100 4.12 17.75 36.32
N MET A 101 4.87 17.93 35.23
CA MET A 101 5.46 19.22 34.88
C MET A 101 4.40 20.30 34.66
N LEU A 102 3.35 19.99 33.89
CA LEU A 102 2.23 20.90 33.66
C LEU A 102 1.45 21.19 34.94
N TYR A 103 1.28 20.19 35.80
CA TYR A 103 0.63 20.37 37.11
C TYR A 103 1.43 21.34 37.99
N TYR A 104 2.76 21.18 38.10
CA TYR A 104 3.61 22.10 38.83
C TYR A 104 3.60 23.52 38.24
N GLN A 105 3.58 23.64 36.91
CA GLN A 105 3.47 24.95 36.26
C GLN A 105 2.11 25.60 36.52
N SER A 106 1.03 24.83 36.50
CA SER A 106 -0.33 25.32 36.79
C SER A 106 -0.53 25.74 38.24
N GLN A 107 0.34 25.30 39.16
CA GLN A 107 0.32 25.72 40.57
C GLN A 107 0.96 27.11 40.77
N GLN A 108 1.60 27.69 39.76
CA GLN A 108 1.93 29.11 39.77
C GLN A 108 0.61 29.88 39.67
N GLY A 109 0.06 30.24 40.84
CA GLY A 109 -1.15 31.06 40.92
C GLY A 109 -1.01 32.31 40.06
N TYR A 110 -2.09 32.69 39.39
CA TYR A 110 -2.14 33.92 38.60
C TYR A 110 -1.68 35.10 39.47
N GLN A 111 -0.52 35.66 39.15
CA GLN A 111 -0.02 36.87 39.79
C GLN A 111 -0.57 38.05 39.00
N ASP A 112 -1.42 38.85 39.64
CA ASP A 112 -1.93 40.05 38.99
C ASP A 112 -0.78 41.02 38.69
N THR A 113 -0.76 41.55 37.48
CA THR A 113 0.27 42.51 37.04
C THR A 113 -0.03 43.90 37.56
N PHE A 114 -1.29 44.18 37.91
CA PHE A 114 -1.73 45.47 38.42
C PHE A 114 -2.31 45.30 39.82
N THR A 115 -1.91 46.16 40.76
CA THR A 115 -2.48 46.18 42.12
C THR A 115 -3.81 46.94 42.16
N ASN A 116 -4.04 47.85 41.20
CA ASN A 116 -5.23 48.68 41.11
C ASN A 116 -6.08 48.27 39.88
N PRO A 117 -7.36 47.88 40.06
CA PRO A 117 -8.22 47.46 38.96
C PRO A 117 -8.48 48.55 37.91
N ASP A 118 -8.52 49.83 38.31
CA ASP A 118 -8.80 50.93 37.39
C ASP A 118 -7.65 51.16 36.39
N GLU A 119 -6.40 50.97 36.84
CA GLU A 119 -5.21 51.06 36.00
C GLU A 119 -5.14 49.90 35.00
N ALA A 120 -5.49 48.69 35.44
CA ALA A 120 -5.56 47.52 34.57
C ALA A 120 -6.58 47.72 33.44
N TYR A 121 -7.75 48.30 33.78
CA TYR A 121 -8.79 48.59 32.81
C TYR A 121 -8.35 49.61 31.76
N ALA A 122 -7.76 50.73 32.21
CA ALA A 122 -7.25 51.77 31.31
C ALA A 122 -6.17 51.23 30.36
N TYR A 123 -5.25 50.40 30.86
CA TYR A 123 -4.21 49.77 30.05
C TYR A 123 -4.80 48.76 29.05
N ALA A 124 -5.79 47.97 29.47
CA ALA A 124 -6.50 47.03 28.61
C ALA A 124 -7.24 47.77 27.48
N GLU A 125 -7.95 48.85 27.78
CA GLU A 125 -8.64 49.68 26.80
C GLU A 125 -7.67 50.26 25.77
N GLN A 126 -6.55 50.82 26.23
CA GLN A 126 -5.50 51.33 25.36
C GLN A 126 -4.92 50.25 24.44
N THR A 127 -4.68 49.06 25.00
CA THR A 127 -4.13 47.92 24.25
C THR A 127 -5.12 47.44 23.19
N LEU A 128 -6.40 47.29 23.55
CA LEU A 128 -7.46 46.89 22.62
C LEU A 128 -7.64 47.94 21.51
N ALA A 129 -7.59 49.22 21.86
CA ALA A 129 -7.63 50.30 20.87
C ALA A 129 -6.46 50.21 19.89
N PHE A 130 -5.23 50.02 20.40
CA PHE A 130 -4.04 49.84 19.56
C PHE A 130 -4.15 48.62 18.63
N VAL A 131 -4.57 47.46 19.17
CA VAL A 131 -4.78 46.25 18.37
C VAL A 131 -5.85 46.47 17.31
N SER A 132 -6.96 47.11 17.65
CA SER A 132 -8.04 47.42 16.70
C SER A 132 -7.55 48.32 15.56
N GLN A 133 -6.71 49.31 15.87
CA GLN A 133 -6.11 50.19 14.88
C GLN A 133 -5.20 49.41 13.94
N LYS A 134 -4.33 48.54 14.47
CA LYS A 134 -3.46 47.69 13.66
C LYS A 134 -4.24 46.71 12.79
N TYR A 135 -5.29 46.12 13.34
CA TYR A 135 -6.19 45.23 12.60
C TYR A 135 -6.87 45.96 11.44
N ASN A 136 -7.44 47.14 11.69
CA ASN A 136 -8.07 47.96 10.65
C ASN A 136 -7.08 48.43 9.58
N GLN A 137 -5.84 48.77 9.97
CA GLN A 137 -4.76 49.07 9.02
C GLN A 137 -4.40 47.86 8.15
N GLY A 138 -4.37 46.66 8.75
CA GLY A 138 -4.19 45.40 8.04
C GLY A 138 -5.29 45.18 7.01
N LEU A 139 -6.56 45.34 7.41
CA LEU A 139 -7.70 45.22 6.50
C LEU A 139 -7.68 46.26 5.37
N ALA A 140 -7.34 47.51 5.68
CA ALA A 140 -7.19 48.56 4.66
C ALA A 140 -6.07 48.22 3.66
N SER A 141 -5.00 47.55 4.10
CA SER A 141 -3.92 47.08 3.21
C SER A 141 -4.38 45.96 2.27
N LEU A 142 -5.51 45.31 2.55
CA LEU A 142 -6.14 44.30 1.68
C LEU A 142 -7.16 44.90 0.69
N GLU A 143 -7.42 46.22 0.72
CA GLU A 143 -8.25 46.93 -0.28
C GLU A 143 -7.88 46.58 -1.73
N PRO A 144 -6.59 46.49 -2.13
CA PRO A 144 -6.22 46.10 -3.49
C PRO A 144 -6.71 44.70 -3.87
N LEU A 145 -6.81 43.76 -2.92
CA LEU A 145 -7.30 42.40 -3.19
C LEU A 145 -8.80 42.40 -3.51
N LYS A 146 -9.57 43.35 -2.96
CA LYS A 146 -10.98 43.55 -3.35
C LYS A 146 -11.09 43.99 -4.81
N LYS A 147 -10.15 44.82 -5.28
CA LYS A 147 -10.05 45.22 -6.70
C LYS A 147 -9.63 44.05 -7.59
N VAL A 148 -8.75 43.17 -7.10
CA VAL A 148 -8.39 41.93 -7.80
C VAL A 148 -9.63 41.06 -8.02
N ASN A 149 -10.47 40.85 -7.00
CA ASN A 149 -11.73 40.11 -7.15
C ASN A 149 -12.66 40.74 -8.22
N GLN A 150 -12.81 42.07 -8.20
CA GLN A 150 -13.59 42.79 -9.23
C GLN A 150 -12.98 42.64 -10.64
N SER A 151 -11.65 42.64 -10.76
CA SER A 151 -10.94 42.47 -12.03
C SER A 151 -10.99 41.04 -12.60
N VAL A 152 -11.33 40.05 -11.78
CA VAL A 152 -11.49 38.64 -12.18
C VAL A 152 -12.92 38.35 -12.66
N GLN A 153 -13.91 39.21 -12.36
CA GLN A 153 -15.30 39.00 -12.82
C GLN A 153 -15.47 38.95 -14.35
N PRO A 154 -14.80 39.80 -15.17
CA PRO A 154 -14.89 39.68 -16.63
C PRO A 154 -14.35 38.35 -17.16
N LEU A 155 -13.30 37.80 -16.52
CA LEU A 155 -12.75 36.49 -16.84
C LEU A 155 -13.74 35.38 -16.49
N GLU A 156 -14.38 35.46 -15.33
CA GLU A 156 -15.40 34.50 -14.90
C GLU A 156 -16.60 34.49 -15.87
N ASN A 157 -17.09 35.66 -16.25
CA ASN A 157 -18.17 35.80 -17.24
C ASN A 157 -17.76 35.28 -18.63
N GLY A 158 -16.50 35.51 -19.04
CA GLY A 158 -15.93 34.96 -20.26
C GLY A 158 -15.89 33.44 -20.24
N LEU A 159 -15.42 32.85 -19.15
CA LEU A 159 -15.37 31.39 -18.97
C LEU A 159 -16.76 30.75 -18.91
N GLN A 160 -17.74 31.39 -18.29
CA GLN A 160 -19.13 30.92 -18.30
C GLN A 160 -19.73 30.97 -19.71
N THR A 161 -19.44 32.03 -20.48
CA THR A 161 -19.85 32.15 -21.89
C THR A 161 -19.22 31.06 -22.74
N LEU A 162 -17.93 30.79 -22.55
CA LEU A 162 -17.22 29.70 -23.24
C LEU A 162 -17.80 28.33 -22.88
N ASN A 163 -18.06 28.07 -21.60
CA ASN A 163 -18.66 26.81 -21.15
C ASN A 163 -20.07 26.63 -21.74
N LYS A 164 -20.90 27.68 -21.73
CA LYS A 164 -22.21 27.68 -22.40
C LYS A 164 -22.09 27.40 -23.90
N GLY A 165 -21.12 28.02 -24.58
CA GLY A 165 -20.85 27.77 -26.00
C GLY A 165 -20.43 26.33 -26.28
N LEU A 166 -19.51 25.78 -25.47
CA LEU A 166 -19.06 24.39 -25.59
C LEU A 166 -20.18 23.37 -25.34
N ASN A 167 -21.07 23.63 -24.38
CA ASN A 167 -22.23 22.76 -24.11
C ASN A 167 -23.34 22.86 -25.16
N GLN A 168 -23.34 23.92 -25.96
CA GLN A 168 -24.26 24.09 -27.10
C GLN A 168 -23.72 23.44 -28.38
N ILE A 169 -22.46 22.99 -28.41
CA ILE A 169 -21.94 22.20 -29.52
C ILE A 169 -22.60 20.82 -29.45
N PRO A 170 -23.38 20.44 -30.47
CA PRO A 170 -24.03 19.14 -30.47
C PRO A 170 -22.96 18.03 -30.52
N SER A 171 -23.15 16.99 -29.70
CA SER A 171 -22.17 15.93 -29.43
C SER A 171 -21.78 15.09 -30.67
N ASN A 172 -22.51 15.26 -31.78
CA ASN A 172 -22.24 14.67 -33.08
C ASN A 172 -21.08 15.34 -33.85
N LEU A 173 -20.62 16.53 -33.44
CA LEU A 173 -19.47 17.22 -34.04
C LEU A 173 -18.16 17.03 -33.25
N ILE A 174 -18.23 16.58 -32.00
CA ILE A 174 -17.06 16.35 -31.13
C ILE A 174 -16.52 14.91 -31.28
N LYS A 175 -17.36 13.97 -31.70
CA LYS A 175 -16.90 12.63 -32.11
C LYS A 175 -16.33 12.69 -33.52
N GLY A 176 -15.03 12.95 -33.60
CA GLY A 176 -14.25 12.60 -34.78
C GLY A 176 -14.40 11.09 -35.04
N ASN A 177 -15.05 10.79 -36.15
CA ASN A 177 -14.79 9.66 -37.06
C ASN A 177 -14.02 8.46 -36.47
N ASP A 178 -14.64 7.72 -35.56
CA ASP A 178 -14.28 6.32 -35.32
C ASP A 178 -15.53 5.47 -35.55
N SER A 179 -15.39 4.50 -36.45
CA SER A 179 -16.30 3.38 -36.74
C SER A 179 -17.38 3.63 -37.81
N GLN A 180 -16.95 3.61 -39.08
CA GLN A 180 -17.63 2.84 -40.13
C GLN A 180 -16.55 2.16 -40.99
N GLU A 181 -16.09 0.99 -40.55
CA GLU A 181 -15.80 -0.18 -41.39
C GLU A 181 -15.73 -1.43 -40.51
#